data_AF-A0A495TPY0-F1
#
_entry.id   AF-A0A495TPY0-F1
#
_cell.length_a   1.000
_cell.length_b   1.000
_cell.length_c   1.000
_cell.angle_alpha   90.00
_cell.angle_beta   90.00
_cell.angle_gamma   90.00
#
_symmetry.space_group_name_H-M   'P 1'
#
loop_
_entity.id
_entity.type
_entity.pdbx_description
1 polymer ?
#
loop_
_entity_poly.entity_id
_entity_poly.type
_entity_poly.pdbx_seq_one_letter_code
_entity_poly.pdbx_strand_id
1 'polypeptide(L)'
;MHDTTDPAAVAQRIAERCDRLGITEDDLARRAAMAPRYLRHLLDAGPDFDPGGFVRIAAALGCSRDELLTGRADAPPGHGGPGPHPRLQNLTEAECWELVGTHGIGRIGLAVEPGPVVLPVNYVVDRASFAFRTGEHHAAAPAESAPVSFEVDRIDEYLGRGWSVLVLGQAHYVTDPEELQRLAALPGATPWAGGDRPRWVRIRPDEITGRRLITG
;
A
#
# COMPACT_ATOMS: atom_id res chain seq x y z
N MET A 1 21.17 2.05 -19.61
CA MET A 1 20.49 2.34 -20.89
C MET A 1 19.30 3.20 -20.52
N HIS A 2 19.25 4.44 -20.99
CA HIS A 2 18.26 5.43 -20.57
C HIS A 2 16.83 4.92 -20.84
N ASP A 3 16.03 4.79 -19.80
CA ASP A 3 14.60 4.50 -19.90
C ASP A 3 13.90 5.81 -20.27
N THR A 4 13.70 6.04 -21.56
CA THR A 4 13.14 7.30 -22.08
C THR A 4 11.64 7.32 -21.81
N THR A 5 11.22 8.20 -20.90
CA THR A 5 9.81 8.49 -20.65
C THR A 5 9.17 9.04 -21.93
N ASP A 6 8.17 8.36 -22.50
CA ASP A 6 7.49 8.77 -23.74
C ASP A 6 6.93 10.21 -23.63
N PRO A 7 7.44 11.17 -24.41
CA PRO A 7 6.99 12.57 -24.38
C PRO A 7 5.48 12.73 -24.62
N ALA A 8 4.90 11.92 -25.51
CA ALA A 8 3.48 12.00 -25.82
C ALA A 8 2.61 11.58 -24.63
N ALA A 9 3.01 10.54 -23.91
CA ALA A 9 2.32 10.07 -22.71
C ALA A 9 2.39 11.09 -21.56
N VAL A 10 3.50 11.81 -21.42
CA VAL A 10 3.62 12.89 -20.42
C VAL A 10 2.76 14.09 -20.80
N ALA A 11 2.77 14.49 -22.08
CA ALA A 11 1.93 15.58 -22.58
C ALA A 11 0.42 15.30 -22.39
N GLN A 12 -0.01 14.08 -22.69
CA GLN A 12 -1.40 13.64 -22.47
C GLN A 12 -1.80 13.73 -20.99
N ARG A 13 -0.94 13.30 -20.06
CA ARG A 13 -1.19 13.40 -18.61
C ARG A 13 -1.28 14.84 -18.12
N ILE A 14 -0.45 15.72 -18.67
CA ILE A 14 -0.51 17.16 -18.39
C ILE A 14 -1.86 17.73 -18.84
N ALA A 15 -2.32 17.39 -20.05
CA ALA A 15 -3.62 17.84 -20.57
C ALA A 15 -4.79 17.35 -19.70
N GLU A 16 -4.84 16.06 -19.35
CA GLU A 16 -5.88 15.49 -18.50
C GLU A 16 -5.95 16.15 -17.11
N ARG A 17 -4.79 16.53 -16.56
CA ARG A 17 -4.71 17.22 -15.27
C ARG A 17 -5.18 18.67 -15.39
N CYS A 18 -4.86 19.36 -16.48
CA CYS A 18 -5.40 20.68 -16.79
C CYS A 18 -6.92 20.67 -16.88
N ASP A 19 -7.50 19.70 -17.60
CA ASP A 19 -8.95 19.54 -17.73
C ASP A 19 -9.63 19.35 -16.38
N ARG A 20 -9.08 18.48 -15.53
CA ARG A 20 -9.59 18.25 -14.16
C ARG A 20 -9.52 19.48 -13.26
N LEU A 21 -8.49 20.30 -13.43
CA LEU A 21 -8.31 21.53 -12.64
C LEU A 21 -9.07 22.72 -13.24
N GLY A 22 -9.66 22.56 -14.43
CA GLY A 22 -10.34 23.62 -15.15
C GLY A 22 -9.41 24.76 -15.55
N ILE A 23 -8.15 24.46 -15.87
CA ILE A 23 -7.14 25.47 -16.24
C ILE A 23 -6.70 25.29 -17.69
N THR A 24 -6.46 26.40 -18.38
CA THR A 24 -5.97 26.39 -19.76
C THR A 24 -4.46 26.12 -19.83
N GLU A 25 -3.95 25.81 -21.01
CA GLU A 25 -2.51 25.72 -21.26
C GLU A 25 -1.79 27.05 -20.93
N ASP A 26 -2.41 28.18 -21.26
CA ASP A 26 -1.89 29.52 -20.93
C ASP A 26 -1.86 29.76 -19.40
N ASP A 27 -2.86 29.26 -18.67
CA ASP A 27 -2.84 29.29 -17.20
C ASP A 27 -1.72 28.43 -16.63
N LEU A 28 -1.50 27.23 -17.18
CA LEU A 28 -0.41 26.37 -16.76
C LEU A 28 0.95 27.03 -17.02
N ALA A 29 1.16 27.61 -18.20
CA ALA A 29 2.40 28.32 -18.54
C ALA A 29 2.66 29.47 -17.55
N ARG A 30 1.64 30.28 -17.25
CA ARG A 30 1.73 31.35 -16.26
C ARG A 30 2.10 30.82 -14.87
N ARG A 31 1.42 29.77 -14.39
CA ARG A 31 1.66 29.17 -13.07
C ARG A 31 3.04 28.54 -12.94
N ALA A 32 3.54 27.95 -14.02
CA ALA A 32 4.87 27.33 -14.08
C ALA A 32 6.00 28.35 -14.40
N ALA A 33 5.67 29.66 -14.40
CA ALA A 33 6.57 30.76 -14.68
C ALA A 33 7.33 30.61 -16.02
N MET A 34 6.60 30.26 -17.09
CA MET A 34 7.15 30.09 -18.43
C MET A 34 6.27 30.70 -19.52
N ALA A 35 6.86 30.98 -20.68
CA ALA A 35 6.11 31.43 -21.84
C ALA A 35 5.29 30.27 -22.45
N PRO A 36 4.05 30.49 -22.95
CA PRO A 36 3.25 29.43 -23.58
C PRO A 36 3.96 28.70 -24.73
N ARG A 37 4.73 29.44 -25.53
CA ARG A 37 5.56 28.83 -26.60
C ARG A 37 6.64 27.90 -26.05
N TYR A 38 7.22 28.22 -24.90
CA TYR A 38 8.21 27.37 -24.23
C TYR A 38 7.55 26.13 -23.63
N LEU A 39 6.37 26.26 -23.03
CA LEU A 39 5.58 25.13 -22.55
C LEU A 39 5.29 24.13 -23.68
N ARG A 40 4.77 24.58 -24.83
CA ARG A 40 4.52 23.68 -25.97
C ARG A 40 5.77 22.97 -26.45
N HIS A 41 6.87 23.69 -26.55
CA HIS A 41 8.15 23.09 -26.93
C HIS A 41 8.64 22.04 -25.91
N LEU A 42 8.43 22.27 -24.61
CA LEU A 42 8.73 21.30 -23.58
C LEU A 42 7.87 20.04 -23.71
N LEU A 43 6.58 20.17 -24.02
CA LEU A 43 5.69 19.04 -24.22
C LEU A 43 6.06 18.23 -25.45
N ASP A 44 6.45 18.88 -26.55
CA ASP A 44 6.90 18.23 -27.78
C ASP A 44 8.26 17.53 -27.61
N ALA A 45 9.20 18.16 -26.89
CA ALA A 45 10.57 17.67 -26.71
C ALA A 45 10.70 16.62 -25.59
N GLY A 46 9.79 16.63 -24.62
CA GLY A 46 9.75 15.67 -23.52
C GLY A 46 10.63 16.00 -22.32
N PRO A 47 10.58 15.15 -21.28
CA PRO A 47 11.14 15.45 -19.95
C PRO A 47 12.66 15.43 -19.85
N ASP A 48 13.34 14.79 -20.81
CA ASP A 48 14.79 14.74 -20.87
C ASP A 48 15.40 16.06 -21.36
N PHE A 49 14.63 16.89 -22.07
CA PHE A 49 15.10 18.17 -22.60
C PHE A 49 15.31 19.23 -21.52
N ASP A 50 14.38 19.36 -20.57
CA ASP A 50 14.50 20.27 -19.42
C ASP A 50 13.78 19.67 -18.18
N PRO A 51 14.49 18.84 -17.39
CA PRO A 51 13.94 18.26 -16.18
C PRO A 51 13.41 19.31 -15.19
N GLY A 52 14.02 20.50 -15.13
CA GLY A 52 13.61 21.60 -14.27
C GLY A 52 12.30 22.25 -14.72
N GLY A 53 12.05 22.30 -16.03
CA GLY A 53 10.78 22.69 -16.62
C GLY A 53 9.63 21.80 -16.15
N PHE A 54 9.82 20.49 -16.18
CA PHE A 54 8.83 19.52 -15.71
C PHE A 54 8.60 19.56 -14.19
N VAL A 55 9.59 19.93 -13.38
CA VAL A 55 9.39 20.23 -11.94
C VAL A 55 8.42 21.42 -11.76
N ARG A 56 8.59 22.50 -12.54
CA ARG A 56 7.72 23.68 -12.45
C ARG A 56 6.30 23.39 -12.93
N ILE A 57 6.15 22.58 -13.97
CA ILE A 57 4.84 22.09 -14.45
C ILE A 57 4.16 21.26 -13.37
N ALA A 58 4.86 20.30 -12.75
CA ALA A 58 4.30 19.47 -11.69
C ALA A 58 3.84 20.31 -10.48
N ALA A 59 4.66 21.27 -10.04
CA ALA A 59 4.31 22.21 -8.98
C ALA A 59 3.05 23.03 -9.32
N ALA A 60 2.93 23.52 -10.58
CA ALA A 60 1.76 24.26 -11.05
C ALA A 60 0.47 23.43 -11.12
N LEU A 61 0.61 22.11 -11.30
CA LEU A 61 -0.50 21.14 -11.35
C LEU A 61 -0.81 20.47 -9.99
N GLY A 62 -0.07 20.85 -8.95
CA GLY A 62 -0.22 20.28 -7.60
C GLY A 62 0.05 18.79 -7.54
N CYS A 63 1.10 18.32 -8.21
CA CYS A 63 1.58 16.93 -8.19
C CYS A 63 3.11 16.90 -8.12
N SER A 64 3.69 15.72 -7.86
CA SER A 64 5.13 15.55 -7.92
C SER A 64 5.62 15.41 -9.37
N ARG A 65 6.91 15.68 -9.63
CA ARG A 65 7.52 15.41 -10.95
C ARG A 65 7.39 13.94 -11.29
N ASP A 66 7.57 13.05 -10.32
CA ASP A 66 7.49 11.62 -10.57
C ASP A 66 6.07 11.22 -11.01
N GLU A 67 5.03 11.64 -10.29
CA GLU A 67 3.63 11.43 -10.67
C GLU A 67 3.29 11.95 -12.07
N LEU A 68 3.94 13.04 -12.50
CA LEU A 68 3.76 13.63 -13.82
C LEU A 68 4.39 12.77 -14.93
N LEU A 69 5.57 12.21 -14.66
CA LEU A 69 6.36 11.43 -15.62
C LEU A 69 5.90 9.96 -15.69
N THR A 70 5.50 9.39 -14.55
CA THR A 70 5.22 7.96 -14.41
C THR A 70 3.72 7.67 -14.26
N GLY A 71 2.89 8.65 -13.88
CA GLY A 71 1.45 8.51 -13.70
C GLY A 71 1.03 8.40 -12.23
N ARG A 72 -0.29 8.41 -11.97
CA ARG A 72 -0.86 8.41 -10.62
C ARG A 72 -0.72 7.02 -9.97
N ALA A 73 -0.10 6.94 -8.79
CA ALA A 73 0.05 5.73 -7.98
C ALA A 73 -1.23 5.24 -7.27
N ASP A 74 -2.43 5.68 -7.71
CA ASP A 74 -3.72 5.25 -7.14
C ASP A 74 -4.39 4.15 -7.98
N ALA A 75 -3.60 3.39 -8.74
CA ALA A 75 -4.08 2.15 -9.36
C ALA A 75 -4.14 1.05 -8.29
N PRO A 76 -5.11 0.11 -8.35
CA PRO A 76 -5.05 -1.08 -7.51
C PRO A 76 -3.74 -1.82 -7.78
N PRO A 77 -3.08 -2.37 -6.73
CA PRO A 77 -1.78 -2.99 -6.89
C PRO A 77 -1.73 -4.02 -8.01
N GLY A 78 -0.73 -3.89 -8.89
CA GLY A 78 -0.44 -4.90 -9.92
C GLY A 78 -0.53 -4.44 -11.38
N HIS A 79 -0.58 -3.13 -11.65
CA HIS A 79 -0.61 -2.61 -13.03
C HIS A 79 0.64 -1.81 -13.44
N GLY A 80 1.63 -1.68 -12.55
CA GLY A 80 2.99 -1.32 -12.95
C GLY A 80 3.63 -2.50 -13.68
N GLY A 81 4.01 -2.32 -14.95
CA GLY A 81 4.76 -3.35 -15.68
C GLY A 81 6.00 -3.73 -14.87
N PRO A 82 6.27 -5.03 -14.64
CA PRO A 82 7.41 -5.44 -13.84
C PRO A 82 8.69 -4.88 -14.47
N GLY A 83 9.56 -4.26 -13.65
CA GLY A 83 10.94 -3.97 -14.05
C GLY A 83 11.61 -5.24 -14.60
N PRO A 84 12.70 -5.15 -15.39
CA PRO A 84 13.27 -6.30 -16.06
C PRO A 84 13.56 -7.46 -15.07
N HIS A 85 12.84 -8.58 -15.25
CA HIS A 85 12.96 -9.85 -14.52
C HIS A 85 12.74 -9.82 -12.98
N PRO A 86 11.51 -9.54 -12.48
CA PRO A 86 11.23 -9.73 -11.06
C PRO A 86 11.32 -11.22 -10.72
N ARG A 87 12.05 -11.57 -9.66
CA ARG A 87 12.07 -12.93 -9.11
C ARG A 87 11.34 -12.94 -7.78
N LEU A 88 10.57 -14.00 -7.57
CA LEU A 88 9.93 -14.29 -6.30
C LEU A 88 10.89 -15.16 -5.46
N GLN A 89 11.32 -14.64 -4.33
CA GLN A 89 12.14 -15.35 -3.36
C GLN A 89 11.27 -15.78 -2.16
N ASN A 90 11.39 -17.04 -1.73
CA ASN A 90 10.80 -17.49 -0.47
C ASN A 90 11.57 -16.92 0.71
N LEU A 91 10.84 -16.49 1.73
CA LEU A 91 11.39 -16.00 2.99
C LEU A 91 11.45 -17.13 4.01
N THR A 92 12.45 -17.06 4.89
CA THR A 92 12.48 -17.86 6.12
C THR A 92 11.47 -17.32 7.12
N GLU A 93 11.06 -18.16 8.08
CA GLU A 93 10.16 -17.72 9.16
C GLU A 93 10.70 -16.51 9.93
N ALA A 94 12.00 -16.46 10.20
CA ALA A 94 12.63 -15.33 10.89
C ALA A 94 12.52 -14.04 10.07
N GLU A 95 12.74 -14.08 8.75
CA GLU A 95 12.53 -12.93 7.86
C GLU A 95 11.06 -12.50 7.82
N CYS A 96 10.12 -13.45 7.85
CA CYS A 96 8.68 -13.12 7.92
C CYS A 96 8.37 -12.30 9.19
N TRP A 97 8.83 -12.76 10.35
CA TRP A 97 8.64 -12.06 11.62
C TRP A 97 9.32 -10.69 11.66
N GLU A 98 10.52 -10.57 11.05
CA GLU A 98 11.22 -9.29 10.92
C GLU A 98 10.40 -8.30 10.07
N LEU A 99 9.84 -8.75 8.95
CA LEU A 99 9.10 -7.90 8.02
C LEU A 99 7.73 -7.45 8.55
N VAL A 100 6.99 -8.33 9.21
CA VAL A 100 5.70 -7.94 9.85
C VAL A 100 5.93 -6.96 11.01
N GLY A 101 7.08 -7.02 11.68
CA GLY A 101 7.39 -6.12 12.78
C GLY A 101 6.45 -6.29 13.97
N THR A 102 6.16 -5.20 14.69
CA THR A 102 5.42 -5.26 15.96
C THR A 102 3.94 -4.90 15.86
N HIS A 103 3.54 -4.17 14.81
CA HIS A 103 2.18 -3.69 14.60
C HIS A 103 2.01 -3.15 13.18
N GLY A 104 0.77 -3.05 12.72
CA GLY A 104 0.46 -2.48 11.41
C GLY A 104 -0.97 -2.76 10.98
N ILE A 105 -1.22 -2.69 9.67
CA ILE A 105 -2.46 -3.19 9.06
C ILE A 105 -2.15 -4.52 8.39
N GLY A 106 -3.01 -5.50 8.61
CA GLY A 106 -3.06 -6.73 7.84
C GLY A 106 -4.48 -7.03 7.38
N ARG A 107 -4.68 -8.16 6.70
CA ARG A 107 -6.01 -8.65 6.32
C ARG A 107 -6.26 -10.01 6.92
N ILE A 108 -7.43 -10.17 7.55
CA ILE A 108 -7.92 -11.47 7.99
C ILE A 108 -8.85 -12.05 6.94
N GLY A 109 -8.59 -13.29 6.52
CA GLY A 109 -9.45 -14.10 5.69
C GLY A 109 -10.27 -15.06 6.54
N LEU A 110 -11.59 -14.98 6.40
CA LEU A 110 -12.56 -15.80 7.11
C LEU A 110 -13.30 -16.70 6.12
N ALA A 111 -13.34 -18.00 6.42
CA ALA A 111 -14.17 -18.95 5.69
C ALA A 111 -15.63 -18.83 6.17
N VAL A 112 -16.43 -18.03 5.45
CA VAL A 112 -17.86 -17.84 5.71
C VAL A 112 -18.66 -18.19 4.45
N GLU A 113 -19.95 -18.46 4.59
CA GLU A 113 -20.87 -18.69 3.47
C GLU A 113 -21.45 -17.35 2.96
N PRO A 114 -21.69 -17.18 1.64
CA PRO A 114 -21.49 -18.14 0.54
C PRO A 114 -20.07 -18.14 -0.06
N GLY A 115 -19.12 -17.43 0.56
CA GLY A 115 -17.76 -17.32 0.07
C GLY A 115 -16.85 -16.59 1.07
N PRO A 116 -15.52 -16.77 0.94
CA PRO A 116 -14.58 -16.21 1.90
C PRO A 116 -14.63 -14.69 1.91
N VAL A 117 -14.45 -14.12 3.10
CA VAL A 117 -14.42 -12.67 3.32
C VAL A 117 -13.03 -12.27 3.79
N VAL A 118 -12.48 -11.20 3.21
CA VAL A 118 -11.16 -10.65 3.55
C VAL A 118 -11.32 -9.23 4.05
N LEU A 119 -10.87 -8.95 5.28
CA LEU A 119 -11.12 -7.68 5.96
C LEU A 119 -9.83 -7.09 6.54
N PRO A 120 -9.61 -5.77 6.40
CA PRO A 120 -8.46 -5.13 7.02
C PRO A 120 -8.62 -5.01 8.53
N VAL A 121 -7.55 -5.26 9.27
CA VAL A 121 -7.48 -5.09 10.73
C VAL A 121 -6.17 -4.45 11.13
N ASN A 122 -6.20 -3.59 12.15
CA ASN A 122 -4.98 -3.15 12.84
C ASN A 122 -4.53 -4.27 13.76
N TYR A 123 -3.30 -4.73 13.60
CA TYR A 123 -2.74 -5.81 14.42
C TYR A 123 -1.56 -5.32 15.26
N VAL A 124 -1.29 -6.09 16.30
CA VAL A 124 -0.05 -6.06 17.08
C VAL A 124 0.51 -7.49 17.14
N VAL A 125 1.81 -7.61 17.34
CA VAL A 125 2.50 -8.89 17.54
C VAL A 125 2.85 -9.05 19.01
N ASP A 126 2.44 -10.16 19.61
CA ASP A 126 2.81 -10.56 20.98
C ASP A 126 3.12 -12.06 21.00
N ARG A 127 4.26 -12.44 21.59
CA ARG A 127 4.67 -13.84 21.78
C ARG A 127 4.52 -14.72 20.53
N ALA A 128 5.06 -14.27 19.39
CA ALA A 128 4.98 -14.97 18.10
C ALA A 128 3.52 -15.27 17.66
N SER A 129 2.60 -14.37 18.00
CA SER A 129 1.20 -14.42 17.57
C SER A 129 0.72 -13.04 17.15
N PHE A 130 -0.31 -13.00 16.34
CA PHE A 130 -0.95 -11.75 15.91
C PHE A 130 -2.17 -11.52 16.80
N ALA A 131 -2.41 -10.27 17.20
CA ALA A 131 -3.60 -9.90 17.93
C ALA A 131 -4.22 -8.63 17.36
N PHE A 132 -5.54 -8.55 17.34
CA PHE A 132 -6.27 -7.37 16.88
C PHE A 132 -7.56 -7.16 17.67
N ARG A 133 -8.09 -5.93 17.61
CA ARG A 133 -9.35 -5.57 18.26
C ARG A 133 -10.52 -5.59 17.28
N THR A 134 -11.63 -6.15 17.72
CA THR A 134 -12.90 -6.19 16.98
C THR A 134 -14.10 -5.95 17.91
N GLY A 135 -15.24 -5.65 17.33
CA GLY A 135 -16.52 -5.65 18.04
C GLY A 135 -17.22 -7.00 17.91
N GLU A 136 -18.13 -7.32 18.84
CA GLU A 136 -18.85 -8.60 18.89
C GLU A 136 -19.64 -8.91 17.60
N HIS A 137 -20.15 -7.88 16.92
CA HIS A 137 -20.94 -8.02 15.69
C HIS A 137 -20.23 -7.45 14.47
N HIS A 138 -18.91 -7.25 14.55
CA HIS A 138 -18.13 -6.80 13.40
C HIS A 138 -17.85 -7.97 12.45
N ALA A 139 -17.85 -7.69 11.14
CA ALA A 139 -17.58 -8.69 10.12
C ALA A 139 -16.21 -9.41 10.28
N ALA A 140 -15.27 -8.78 10.99
CA ALA A 140 -13.94 -9.33 11.28
C ALA A 140 -13.89 -10.20 12.56
N ALA A 141 -15.03 -10.46 13.22
CA ALA A 141 -15.10 -11.32 14.40
C ALA A 141 -15.27 -12.80 13.99
N PRO A 142 -14.22 -13.63 14.09
CA PRO A 142 -14.31 -15.06 13.79
C PRO A 142 -15.08 -15.82 14.88
N ALA A 143 -15.54 -17.03 14.58
CA ALA A 143 -15.94 -17.97 15.64
C ALA A 143 -14.71 -18.40 16.45
N GLU A 144 -14.91 -18.78 17.71
CA GLU A 144 -13.83 -19.30 18.56
C GLU A 144 -13.19 -20.54 17.93
N SER A 145 -11.85 -20.58 17.91
CA SER A 145 -11.05 -21.65 17.27
C SER A 145 -11.31 -21.83 15.77
N ALA A 146 -11.89 -20.83 15.08
CA ALA A 146 -12.10 -20.90 13.64
C ALA A 146 -10.74 -20.86 12.90
N PRO A 147 -10.58 -21.66 11.83
CA PRO A 147 -9.44 -21.52 10.93
C PRO A 147 -9.51 -20.18 10.20
N VAL A 148 -8.40 -19.46 10.18
CA VAL A 148 -8.28 -18.16 9.54
C VAL A 148 -6.99 -18.09 8.72
N SER A 149 -7.02 -17.29 7.65
CA SER A 149 -5.80 -16.79 7.04
C SER A 149 -5.55 -15.36 7.50
N PHE A 150 -4.28 -14.98 7.62
CA PHE A 150 -3.89 -13.62 7.92
C PHE A 150 -2.75 -13.20 7.01
N GLU A 151 -2.81 -11.98 6.49
CA GLU A 151 -1.91 -11.49 5.47
C GLU A 151 -1.39 -10.11 5.85
N VAL A 152 -0.08 -9.92 5.65
CA VAL A 152 0.57 -8.62 5.73
C VAL A 152 1.48 -8.48 4.52
N ASP A 153 1.31 -7.40 3.77
CA ASP A 153 2.17 -7.06 2.63
C ASP A 153 2.74 -5.65 2.75
N ARG A 154 3.81 -5.45 1.98
CA ARG A 154 4.23 -4.13 1.54
C ARG A 154 4.74 -4.25 0.12
N ILE A 155 4.07 -3.58 -0.81
CA ILE A 155 4.45 -3.57 -2.21
C ILE A 155 4.82 -2.14 -2.60
N ASP A 156 6.01 -1.99 -3.17
CA ASP A 156 6.48 -0.79 -3.83
C ASP A 156 6.43 -1.05 -5.34
N GLU A 157 5.31 -0.65 -5.95
CA GLU A 157 5.07 -0.83 -7.39
C GLU A 157 6.04 -0.02 -8.25
N TYR A 158 6.56 1.09 -7.73
CA TYR A 158 7.50 1.94 -8.45
C TYR A 158 8.86 1.26 -8.63
N LEU A 159 9.34 0.60 -7.58
CA LEU A 159 10.61 -0.13 -7.63
C LEU A 159 10.46 -1.58 -8.11
N GLY A 160 9.23 -2.06 -8.31
CA GLY A 160 8.94 -3.48 -8.59
C GLY A 160 9.37 -4.39 -7.43
N ARG A 161 9.40 -3.86 -6.21
CA ARG A 161 9.85 -4.55 -5.00
C ARG A 161 8.70 -4.72 -4.04
N GLY A 162 8.81 -5.69 -3.17
CA GLY A 162 7.78 -5.88 -2.16
C GLY A 162 7.91 -7.21 -1.48
N TRP A 163 7.09 -7.42 -0.47
CA TRP A 163 6.98 -8.69 0.20
C TRP A 163 5.54 -8.90 0.67
N SER A 164 5.19 -10.17 0.86
CA SER A 164 3.98 -10.58 1.54
C SER A 164 4.30 -11.70 2.51
N VAL A 165 3.61 -11.70 3.65
CA VAL A 165 3.64 -12.77 4.65
C VAL A 165 2.22 -13.28 4.79
N LEU A 166 2.06 -14.58 4.59
CA LEU A 166 0.81 -15.30 4.76
C LEU A 166 0.91 -16.23 5.96
N VAL A 167 -0.08 -16.11 6.84
CA VAL A 167 -0.22 -16.89 8.05
C VAL A 167 -1.50 -17.72 7.92
N LEU A 168 -1.39 -19.01 8.24
CA LEU A 168 -2.54 -19.87 8.47
C LEU A 168 -2.55 -20.24 9.95
N GLY A 169 -3.72 -20.21 10.58
CA GLY A 169 -3.82 -20.47 12.00
C GLY A 169 -5.25 -20.48 12.51
N GLN A 170 -5.38 -20.48 13.84
CA GLN A 170 -6.66 -20.44 14.53
C GLN A 170 -6.85 -19.12 15.27
N ALA A 171 -8.07 -18.60 15.21
CA ALA A 171 -8.47 -17.41 15.95
C ALA A 171 -9.07 -17.76 17.31
N HIS A 172 -8.60 -17.09 18.36
CA HIS A 172 -9.06 -17.26 19.74
C HIS A 172 -9.42 -15.92 20.36
N TYR A 173 -10.50 -15.86 21.13
CA TYR A 173 -10.79 -14.71 21.95
C TYR A 173 -9.87 -14.66 23.17
N VAL A 174 -9.25 -13.49 23.39
CA VAL A 174 -8.46 -13.25 24.59
C VAL A 174 -9.40 -12.82 25.71
N THR A 175 -9.48 -13.63 26.78
CA THR A 175 -10.34 -13.39 27.94
C THR A 175 -9.57 -13.20 29.24
N ASP A 176 -8.29 -13.59 29.28
CA ASP A 176 -7.41 -13.41 30.44
C ASP A 176 -7.16 -11.91 30.69
N PRO A 177 -7.54 -11.36 31.85
CA PRO A 177 -7.34 -9.94 32.19
C PRO A 177 -5.88 -9.48 32.07
N GLU A 178 -4.91 -10.31 32.43
CA GLU A 178 -3.49 -9.94 32.35
C GLU A 178 -3.02 -9.83 30.89
N GLU A 179 -3.51 -10.71 30.03
CA GLU A 179 -3.25 -10.67 28.60
C GLU A 179 -3.92 -9.47 27.93
N LEU A 180 -5.17 -9.18 28.29
CA LEU A 180 -5.89 -8.00 27.82
C LEU A 180 -5.16 -6.70 28.17
N GLN A 181 -4.70 -6.57 29.42
CA GLN A 181 -3.95 -5.39 29.86
C GLN A 181 -2.62 -5.26 29.12
N ARG A 182 -1.90 -6.38 28.93
CA ARG A 182 -0.63 -6.42 28.18
C ARG A 182 -0.83 -6.02 26.73
N LEU A 183 -1.82 -6.58 26.04
CA LEU A 183 -2.13 -6.25 24.65
C LEU A 183 -2.54 -4.78 24.50
N ALA A 184 -3.35 -4.26 25.42
CA ALA A 184 -3.76 -2.86 25.42
C ALA A 184 -2.59 -1.88 25.64
N ALA A 185 -1.49 -2.32 26.25
CA ALA A 185 -0.30 -1.52 26.48
C ALA A 185 0.69 -1.51 25.30
N LEU A 186 0.47 -2.35 24.27
CA LEU A 186 1.36 -2.41 23.11
C LEU A 186 1.20 -1.19 22.18
N PRO A 187 2.29 -0.72 21.55
CA PRO A 187 2.20 0.26 20.47
C PRO A 187 1.28 -0.25 19.34
N GLY A 188 0.40 0.62 18.83
CA GLY A 188 -0.52 0.26 17.75
C GLY A 188 -1.81 -0.47 18.19
N ALA A 189 -2.01 -0.70 19.49
CA ALA A 189 -3.21 -1.36 20.03
C ALA A 189 -4.52 -0.54 19.86
N THR A 190 -4.41 0.74 19.51
CA THR A 190 -5.57 1.61 19.27
C THR A 190 -6.07 1.45 17.83
N PRO A 191 -7.35 1.05 17.62
CA PRO A 191 -7.92 0.98 16.28
C PRO A 191 -7.95 2.37 15.62
N TRP A 192 -7.59 2.44 14.33
CA TRP A 192 -7.65 3.70 13.58
C TRP A 192 -9.08 4.19 13.31
N ALA A 193 -10.03 3.26 13.15
CA ALA A 193 -11.43 3.58 13.08
C ALA A 193 -12.01 3.65 14.50
N GLY A 194 -12.51 4.82 14.89
CA GLY A 194 -13.18 5.02 16.18
C GLY A 194 -14.37 4.07 16.41
N GLY A 195 -14.73 3.86 17.67
CA GLY A 195 -15.82 2.96 18.09
C GLY A 195 -15.37 1.98 19.18
N ASP A 196 -16.34 1.46 19.94
CA ASP A 196 -16.06 0.47 20.98
C ASP A 196 -15.75 -0.89 20.35
N ARG A 197 -14.51 -1.34 20.53
CA ARG A 197 -14.01 -2.65 20.09
C ARG A 197 -13.44 -3.38 21.29
N PRO A 198 -14.29 -3.89 22.19
CA PRO A 198 -13.84 -4.40 23.47
C PRO A 198 -13.14 -5.75 23.36
N ARG A 199 -13.32 -6.49 22.25
CA ARG A 199 -12.82 -7.86 22.10
C ARG A 199 -11.46 -7.89 21.43
N TRP A 200 -10.56 -8.67 22.02
CA TRP A 200 -9.29 -9.04 21.43
C TRP A 200 -9.39 -10.42 20.81
N VAL A 201 -8.90 -10.54 19.59
CA VAL A 201 -8.75 -11.79 18.87
C VAL A 201 -7.27 -12.03 18.69
N ARG A 202 -6.80 -13.23 19.03
CA ARG A 202 -5.44 -13.71 18.82
C ARG A 202 -5.44 -14.78 17.73
N ILE A 203 -4.54 -14.64 16.77
CA ILE A 203 -4.26 -15.63 15.73
C ILE A 203 -2.93 -16.28 16.09
N ARG A 204 -2.99 -17.58 16.41
CA ARG A 204 -1.78 -18.40 16.61
C ARG A 204 -1.40 -19.01 15.26
N PRO A 205 -0.21 -18.71 14.71
CA PRO A 205 0.25 -19.31 13.47
C PRO A 205 0.46 -20.81 13.62
N ASP A 206 -0.19 -21.61 12.78
CA ASP A 206 0.16 -23.00 12.51
C ASP A 206 1.22 -23.06 11.40
N GLU A 207 1.15 -22.13 10.45
CA GLU A 207 2.09 -21.95 9.36
C GLU A 207 2.30 -20.46 9.08
N ILE A 208 3.56 -20.06 8.84
CA ILE A 208 3.93 -18.73 8.37
C ILE A 208 4.84 -18.85 7.16
N THR A 209 4.42 -18.26 6.05
CA THR A 209 5.18 -18.25 4.80
C THR A 209 5.36 -16.82 4.31
N GLY A 210 6.44 -16.56 3.60
CA GLY A 210 6.68 -15.24 3.05
C GLY A 210 7.30 -15.30 1.67
N ARG A 211 7.01 -14.27 0.89
CA ARG A 211 7.53 -14.08 -0.47
C ARG A 211 8.05 -12.66 -0.60
N ARG A 212 9.17 -12.49 -1.28
CA ARG A 212 9.76 -11.19 -1.60
C ARG A 212 10.00 -11.07 -3.09
N LEU A 213 9.59 -9.95 -3.66
CA LEU A 213 9.91 -9.54 -5.02
C LEU A 213 11.27 -8.86 -5.00
N ILE A 214 12.21 -9.41 -5.76
CA ILE A 214 13.53 -8.83 -6.00
C ILE A 214 13.68 -8.48 -7.49
N THR A 215 14.16 -7.28 -7.78
CA THR A 215 14.54 -6.84 -9.12
C THR A 215 16.02 -7.13 -9.33
N GLY A 216 16.36 -7.86 -10.39
CA GLY A 216 17.74 -8.20 -10.76
C GLY A 216 18.47 -7.11 -11.54
#